data_AF-K0KV58-F1
#
_entry.id   AF-K0KV58-F1
#
_cell.length_a   1.000
_cell.length_b   1.000
_cell.length_c   1.000
_cell.angle_alpha   90.00
_cell.angle_beta   90.00
_cell.angle_gamma   90.00
#
_symmetry.space_group_name_H-M   'P 1'
#
loop_
_entity.id
_entity.type
_entity.pdbx_description
1 polymer ?
#
loop_
_entity_poly.entity_id
_entity_poly.type
_entity_poly.pdbx_seq_one_letter_code
_entity_poly.pdbx_strand_id
1 'polypeptide(L)'
;MPVGLALWGVGAYSGTSLGPVIGAVLQVETNDWRWNFWLLAIFTGVCSIIYLLFMPETYHPMILNEKAERLRRLTGNPNLIIEQDLNQNNQQSISAKLKEMFLRPFEIGLLEPIVLLINIYISILYAIMYHWLEAFPYYYGEVRGLSTMGSALTYMTIVIGTLCGVSIYICLTFKQYTNPMIRKEVVHPEAFLPIAIFGSTLLPMALFVFGWSATTTNHWFGSLIGGCLYGASGIIMFQTLLNYVGMSFYKYVASAFASNAFMRSIFGGCFPLFGRALFKNLSTQKFPVAWGSTILGIIAIFLISAPVLFYFNGPKLRATSKYAGTGDEEVDKQFKSNSQENL
;
A
#
# COMPACT_ATOMS: atom_id res chain seq x y z
N MET A 1 3.95 -3.69 -14.18
CA MET A 1 3.99 -3.47 -12.72
C MET A 1 2.78 -2.71 -12.16
N PRO A 2 2.37 -1.54 -12.70
CA PRO A 2 1.38 -0.67 -12.02
C PRO A 2 0.00 -1.31 -11.83
N VAL A 3 -0.47 -2.07 -12.83
CA VAL A 3 -1.78 -2.74 -12.79
C VAL A 3 -1.79 -3.93 -11.82
N GLY A 4 -0.69 -4.68 -11.74
CA GLY A 4 -0.57 -5.79 -10.79
C GLY A 4 -0.56 -5.32 -9.34
N LEU A 5 0.19 -4.25 -9.05
CA LEU A 5 0.19 -3.61 -7.73
C LEU A 5 -1.19 -3.01 -7.39
N ALA A 6 -1.87 -2.40 -8.38
CA ALA A 6 -3.23 -1.89 -8.23
C ALA A 6 -4.21 -2.98 -7.79
N LEU A 7 -4.23 -4.14 -8.48
CA LEU A 7 -5.07 -5.28 -8.14
C LEU A 7 -4.76 -5.81 -6.74
N TRP A 8 -3.49 -5.94 -6.39
CA TRP A 8 -3.07 -6.36 -5.06
C TRP A 8 -3.58 -5.41 -3.97
N GLY A 9 -3.44 -4.09 -4.15
CA GLY A 9 -3.91 -3.14 -3.15
C GLY A 9 -5.43 -2.99 -3.11
N VAL A 10 -6.17 -3.25 -4.20
CA VAL A 10 -7.63 -3.39 -4.14
C VAL A 10 -7.99 -4.51 -3.16
N GLY A 11 -7.36 -5.67 -3.31
CA GLY A 11 -7.55 -6.79 -2.40
C GLY A 11 -7.22 -6.42 -0.95
N ALA A 12 -6.10 -5.74 -0.72
CA ALA A 12 -5.68 -5.34 0.63
C ALA A 12 -6.66 -4.35 1.31
N TYR A 13 -7.13 -3.31 0.60
CA TYR A 13 -8.05 -2.31 1.16
C TYR A 13 -9.48 -2.80 1.27
N SER A 14 -9.96 -3.52 0.25
CA SER A 14 -11.30 -4.08 0.27
C SER A 14 -11.41 -5.20 1.31
N GLY A 15 -10.33 -5.98 1.51
CA GLY A 15 -10.29 -7.03 2.54
C GLY A 15 -10.54 -6.51 3.95
N THR A 16 -9.90 -5.39 4.34
CA THR A 16 -10.10 -4.82 5.68
C THR A 16 -11.50 -4.26 5.92
N SER A 17 -12.20 -3.88 4.85
CA SER A 17 -13.57 -3.35 4.93
C SER A 17 -14.63 -4.45 4.81
N LEU A 18 -14.36 -5.51 4.03
CA LEU A 18 -15.24 -6.67 3.90
C LEU A 18 -15.20 -7.59 5.13
N GLY A 19 -14.07 -7.64 5.83
CA GLY A 19 -13.90 -8.45 7.04
C GLY A 19 -15.01 -8.21 8.09
N PRO A 20 -15.23 -6.95 8.53
CA PRO A 20 -16.32 -6.63 9.46
C PRO A 20 -17.72 -6.99 8.94
N VAL A 21 -17.97 -6.89 7.63
CA VAL A 21 -19.26 -7.23 7.02
C VAL A 21 -19.53 -8.73 7.13
N ILE A 22 -18.60 -9.55 6.65
CA ILE A 22 -18.71 -11.02 6.71
C ILE A 22 -18.76 -11.47 8.17
N GLY A 23 -17.93 -10.86 9.03
CA GLY A 23 -17.88 -11.18 10.45
C GLY A 23 -19.19 -10.88 11.18
N ALA A 24 -19.85 -9.76 10.86
CA ALA A 24 -21.14 -9.41 11.42
C ALA A 24 -22.25 -10.34 10.94
N VAL A 25 -22.26 -10.73 9.66
CA VAL A 25 -23.24 -11.69 9.12
C VAL A 25 -23.11 -13.04 9.83
N LEU A 26 -21.89 -13.57 9.93
CA LEU A 26 -21.66 -14.83 10.63
C LEU A 26 -22.08 -14.75 12.09
N GLN A 27 -21.73 -13.66 12.78
CA GLN A 27 -22.09 -13.50 14.20
C GLN A 27 -23.61 -13.44 14.40
N VAL A 28 -24.35 -12.80 13.50
CA VAL A 28 -25.82 -12.71 13.59
C VAL A 28 -26.48 -14.07 13.32
N GLU A 29 -25.98 -14.83 12.34
CA GLU A 29 -26.57 -16.11 11.93
C GLU A 29 -26.20 -17.28 12.85
N THR A 30 -24.94 -17.38 13.27
CA THR A 30 -24.46 -18.50 14.09
C THR A 30 -24.54 -18.24 15.59
N ASN A 31 -24.71 -16.97 15.98
CA ASN A 31 -24.66 -16.48 17.36
C ASN A 31 -23.38 -16.90 18.12
N ASP A 32 -22.32 -17.29 17.41
CA ASP A 32 -21.03 -17.69 17.97
C ASP A 32 -19.88 -17.03 17.20
N TRP A 33 -19.07 -16.26 17.92
CA TRP A 33 -17.93 -15.53 17.36
C TRP A 33 -16.83 -16.46 16.83
N ARG A 34 -16.78 -17.72 17.29
CA ARG A 34 -15.75 -18.70 16.89
C ARG A 34 -15.83 -19.05 15.41
N TRP A 35 -17.03 -18.97 14.81
CA TRP A 35 -17.23 -19.23 13.39
C TRP A 35 -16.43 -18.29 12.47
N ASN A 36 -16.12 -17.08 12.93
CA ASN A 36 -15.23 -16.18 12.20
C ASN A 36 -13.82 -16.78 12.02
N PHE A 37 -13.29 -17.43 13.06
CA PHE A 37 -11.98 -18.09 13.00
C PHE A 37 -12.02 -19.36 12.15
N TRP A 38 -13.08 -20.16 12.24
CA TRP A 38 -13.25 -21.35 11.40
C TRP A 38 -13.36 -21.01 9.92
N LEU A 39 -14.14 -19.98 9.54
CA LEU A 39 -14.23 -19.55 8.14
C LEU A 39 -12.87 -19.10 7.61
N LEU A 40 -12.12 -18.30 8.38
CA LEU A 40 -10.78 -17.86 8.01
C LEU A 40 -9.82 -19.05 7.86
N ALA A 41 -9.85 -20.02 8.77
CA ALA A 41 -9.02 -21.21 8.70
C ALA A 41 -9.32 -22.06 7.44
N ILE A 42 -10.60 -22.30 7.14
CA ILE A 42 -11.01 -23.05 5.94
C ILE A 42 -10.57 -22.30 4.68
N PHE A 43 -10.88 -21.00 4.57
CA PHE A 43 -10.58 -20.21 3.38
C PHE A 43 -9.07 -20.13 3.12
N THR A 44 -8.28 -19.78 4.13
CA THR A 44 -6.82 -19.70 4.01
C THR A 44 -6.19 -21.08 3.75
N GLY A 45 -6.71 -22.15 4.35
CA GLY A 45 -6.25 -23.51 4.10
C GLY A 45 -6.47 -23.94 2.66
N VAL A 46 -7.67 -23.71 2.11
CA VAL A 46 -7.99 -24.01 0.71
C VAL A 46 -7.10 -23.20 -0.25
N CYS A 47 -6.95 -21.89 -0.02
CA CYS A 47 -6.07 -21.05 -0.82
C CYS A 47 -4.61 -21.54 -0.76
N SER A 48 -4.12 -21.92 0.42
CA SER A 48 -2.75 -22.42 0.59
C SER A 48 -2.52 -23.72 -0.17
N ILE A 49 -3.47 -24.65 -0.15
CA ILE A 49 -3.40 -25.90 -0.93
C ILE A 49 -3.36 -25.61 -2.43
N ILE A 50 -4.20 -24.69 -2.91
CA ILE A 50 -4.19 -24.28 -4.32
C ILE A 50 -2.84 -23.67 -4.71
N TYR A 51 -2.28 -22.79 -3.89
CA TYR A 51 -0.96 -22.21 -4.15
C TYR A 51 0.15 -23.27 -4.20
N LEU A 52 0.13 -24.24 -3.29
CA LEU A 52 1.12 -25.32 -3.26
C LEU A 52 1.04 -26.24 -4.49
N LEU A 53 -0.14 -26.45 -5.06
CA LEU A 53 -0.34 -27.35 -6.21
C LEU A 53 -0.12 -26.68 -7.56
N PHE A 54 -0.45 -25.40 -7.70
CA PHE A 54 -0.51 -24.73 -9.01
C PHE A 54 0.51 -23.61 -9.24
N MET A 55 1.18 -23.11 -8.19
CA MET A 55 2.14 -22.00 -8.36
C MET A 55 3.49 -22.52 -8.84
N PRO A 56 3.94 -22.17 -10.07
CA PRO A 56 5.29 -22.51 -10.51
C PRO A 56 6.32 -21.66 -9.74
N GLU A 57 7.58 -22.08 -9.75
CA GLU A 57 8.68 -21.28 -9.23
C GLU A 57 8.70 -19.89 -9.91
N THR A 58 8.68 -18.83 -9.12
CA THR A 58 8.60 -17.42 -9.59
C THR A 58 9.85 -16.61 -9.26
N TYR A 59 10.79 -17.18 -8.50
CA TYR A 59 12.01 -16.49 -8.13
C TYR A 59 12.96 -16.36 -9.32
N HIS A 60 13.00 -15.15 -9.92
CA HIS A 60 13.78 -14.85 -11.13
C HIS A 60 15.22 -15.38 -11.10
N PRO A 61 15.98 -15.26 -9.99
CA PRO A 61 17.35 -15.74 -9.99
C PRO A 61 17.48 -17.26 -9.99
N MET A 62 16.55 -18.00 -9.39
CA MET A 62 16.52 -19.47 -9.49
C MET A 62 16.22 -19.91 -10.93
N ILE A 63 15.25 -19.26 -11.57
CA ILE A 63 14.92 -19.52 -12.99
C ILE A 63 16.13 -19.22 -13.89
N LEU A 64 16.86 -18.15 -13.60
CA LEU A 64 18.07 -17.79 -14.33
C LEU A 64 19.18 -18.84 -14.11
N ASN A 65 19.29 -19.37 -12.89
CA ASN A 65 20.22 -20.45 -12.58
C ASN A 65 19.91 -21.75 -13.33
N GLU A 66 18.66 -22.19 -13.33
CA GLU A 66 18.25 -23.37 -14.12
C GLU A 66 18.51 -23.18 -15.63
N LYS A 67 18.25 -21.98 -16.16
CA LYS A 67 18.53 -21.67 -17.57
C LYS A 67 20.03 -21.68 -17.86
N ALA A 68 20.84 -21.09 -16.98
CA ALA A 68 22.29 -21.07 -17.12
C ALA A 68 22.88 -22.49 -17.05
N GLU A 69 22.42 -23.33 -16.12
CA GLU A 69 22.81 -24.73 -16.05
C GLU A 69 22.44 -25.50 -17.33
N ARG A 70 21.23 -25.30 -17.86
CA ARG A 70 20.81 -25.91 -19.12
C ARG A 70 21.70 -25.47 -20.29
N LEU A 71 22.06 -24.18 -20.36
CA LEU A 71 22.95 -23.64 -21.39
C LEU A 71 24.39 -24.15 -21.27
N ARG A 72 24.93 -24.28 -20.04
CA ARG A 72 26.24 -24.89 -19.76
C ARG A 72 26.29 -26.32 -20.29
N ARG A 73 25.23 -27.11 -20.07
CA ARG A 73 25.13 -28.49 -20.57
C ARG A 73 25.05 -28.59 -22.10
N LEU A 74 24.39 -27.63 -22.77
CA LEU A 74 24.22 -27.65 -24.23
C LEU A 74 25.46 -27.14 -24.98
N THR A 75 26.16 -26.14 -24.45
CA THR A 75 27.30 -25.50 -25.13
C THR A 75 28.66 -26.05 -24.72
N GLY A 76 28.73 -26.79 -23.61
CA GLY A 76 29.99 -27.29 -23.04
C GLY A 76 30.93 -26.17 -22.55
N ASN A 77 30.47 -24.92 -22.51
CA ASN A 77 31.26 -23.77 -22.09
C ASN A 77 31.05 -23.49 -20.59
N PRO A 78 32.04 -23.75 -19.72
CA PRO A 78 31.94 -23.50 -18.29
C PRO A 78 31.99 -22.02 -17.91
N ASN A 79 32.34 -21.12 -18.84
CA ASN A 79 32.49 -19.68 -18.58
C ASN A 79 31.16 -18.89 -18.56
N LEU A 80 30.02 -19.57 -18.72
CA LEU A 80 28.70 -18.95 -18.56
C LEU A 80 28.40 -18.77 -17.07
N ILE A 81 28.81 -17.64 -16.51
CA ILE A 81 28.68 -17.32 -15.08
C ILE A 81 27.50 -16.36 -14.89
N ILE A 82 26.67 -16.62 -13.88
CA ILE A 82 25.56 -15.73 -13.52
C ILE A 82 26.11 -14.63 -12.60
N GLU A 83 25.54 -13.43 -12.66
CA GLU A 83 25.89 -12.33 -11.76
C GLU A 83 25.77 -12.71 -10.26
N GLN A 84 24.93 -13.70 -9.94
CA GLN A 84 24.84 -14.27 -8.60
C GLN A 84 26.04 -15.13 -8.21
N ASP A 85 26.60 -15.90 -9.13
CA ASP A 85 27.80 -16.72 -8.89
C ASP A 85 29.03 -15.82 -8.66
N LEU A 86 29.11 -14.67 -9.36
CA LEU A 86 30.14 -13.65 -9.14
C LEU A 86 30.07 -13.06 -7.72
N ASN A 87 28.86 -12.86 -7.19
CA ASN A 87 28.64 -12.38 -5.83
C ASN A 87 28.77 -13.48 -4.77
N GLN A 88 28.56 -14.76 -5.12
CA GLN A 88 28.70 -15.91 -4.22
C GLN A 88 30.15 -16.31 -3.95
N ASN A 89 31.11 -15.90 -4.79
CA ASN A 89 32.54 -16.07 -4.49
C ASN A 89 32.97 -15.39 -3.17
N ASN A 90 32.18 -14.45 -2.66
CA ASN A 90 32.23 -14.04 -1.26
C ASN A 90 31.43 -15.04 -0.42
N GLN A 91 32.12 -16.03 0.18
CA GLN A 91 31.59 -16.95 1.19
C GLN A 91 31.10 -16.18 2.43
N GLN A 92 29.97 -15.51 2.33
CA GLN A 92 29.29 -14.98 3.50
C GLN A 92 28.55 -16.11 4.20
N SER A 93 28.92 -16.34 5.47
CA SER A 93 28.22 -17.26 6.38
C SER A 93 26.70 -17.05 6.31
N ILE A 94 25.92 -18.14 6.42
CA ILE A 94 24.44 -18.09 6.42
C ILE A 94 23.94 -17.09 7.48
N SER A 95 24.64 -16.99 8.62
CA SER A 95 24.34 -16.01 9.67
C SER A 95 24.57 -14.56 9.22
N ALA A 96 25.62 -14.30 8.44
CA ALA A 96 25.90 -12.98 7.88
C ALA A 96 24.85 -12.59 6.83
N LYS A 97 24.45 -13.52 5.94
CA LYS A 97 23.37 -13.29 4.97
C LYS A 97 22.03 -13.04 5.64
N LEU A 98 21.68 -13.81 6.67
CA LEU A 98 20.45 -13.57 7.44
C LEU A 98 20.47 -12.22 8.13
N LYS A 99 21.59 -11.87 8.79
CA LYS A 99 21.75 -10.57 9.45
C LYS A 99 21.62 -9.42 8.44
N GLU A 100 22.22 -9.56 7.27
CA GLU A 100 22.10 -8.57 6.19
C GLU A 100 20.67 -8.47 5.66
N MET A 101 19.98 -9.59 5.41
CA MET A 101 18.58 -9.60 4.96
C MET A 101 17.63 -8.96 5.98
N PHE A 102 17.88 -9.15 7.27
CA PHE A 102 17.08 -8.53 8.34
C PHE A 102 17.38 -7.05 8.55
N LEU A 103 18.66 -6.64 8.51
CA LEU A 103 19.05 -5.26 8.79
C LEU A 103 18.83 -4.32 7.60
N ARG A 104 18.99 -4.82 6.36
CA ARG A 104 18.90 -4.01 5.14
C ARG A 104 17.54 -3.28 4.98
N PRO A 105 16.37 -3.88 5.28
CA PRO A 105 15.10 -3.14 5.30
C PRO A 105 15.07 -1.96 6.29
N PHE A 106 15.70 -2.09 7.46
CA PHE A 106 15.80 -0.98 8.42
C PHE A 106 16.78 0.07 7.95
N GLU A 107 17.90 -0.35 7.35
CA GLU A 107 18.91 0.54 6.80
C GLU A 107 18.32 1.40 5.69
N ILE A 108 17.70 0.79 4.67
CA ILE A 108 17.02 1.51 3.58
C ILE A 108 15.83 2.31 4.14
N GLY A 109 15.08 1.75 5.09
CA GLY A 109 13.91 2.41 5.65
C GLY A 109 14.19 3.69 6.43
N LEU A 110 15.25 3.69 7.24
CA LEU A 110 15.57 4.77 8.17
C LEU A 110 16.68 5.70 7.67
N LEU A 111 17.66 5.17 6.92
CA LEU A 111 18.78 5.97 6.44
C LEU A 111 18.47 6.71 5.14
N GLU A 112 17.55 6.21 4.31
CA GLU A 112 17.13 6.91 3.10
C GLU A 112 15.94 7.84 3.40
N PRO A 113 16.14 9.17 3.41
CA PRO A 113 15.11 10.11 3.86
C PRO A 113 13.84 10.07 3.01
N ILE A 114 13.98 9.77 1.71
CA ILE A 114 12.85 9.65 0.77
C ILE A 114 11.98 8.45 1.16
N VAL A 115 12.61 7.29 1.38
CA VAL A 115 11.91 6.05 1.75
C VAL A 115 11.26 6.22 3.12
N LEU A 116 11.95 6.85 4.08
CA LEU A 116 11.43 7.14 5.40
C LEU A 116 10.16 8.01 5.33
N LEU A 117 10.21 9.13 4.63
CA LEU A 117 9.07 10.05 4.48
C LEU A 117 7.88 9.37 3.80
N ILE A 118 8.11 8.59 2.74
CA ILE A 118 7.06 7.81 2.07
C ILE A 118 6.49 6.75 3.01
N ASN A 119 7.35 6.06 3.77
CA ASN A 119 6.92 5.08 4.75
C ASN A 119 6.07 5.74 5.83
N ILE A 120 6.45 6.92 6.36
CA ILE A 120 5.68 7.64 7.38
C ILE A 120 4.31 8.00 6.81
N TYR A 121 4.27 8.52 5.59
CA TYR A 121 3.02 8.87 4.91
C TYR A 121 2.10 7.66 4.79
N ILE A 122 2.58 6.56 4.18
CA ILE A 122 1.81 5.33 3.98
C ILE A 122 1.37 4.75 5.33
N SER A 123 2.21 4.83 6.35
CA SER A 123 1.91 4.32 7.69
C SER A 123 0.79 5.12 8.36
N ILE A 124 0.80 6.46 8.26
CA ILE A 124 -0.29 7.30 8.78
C ILE A 124 -1.59 7.04 8.03
N LEU A 125 -1.54 6.93 6.71
CA LEU A 125 -2.72 6.62 5.90
C LEU A 125 -3.31 5.26 6.31
N TYR A 126 -2.47 4.24 6.53
CA TYR A 126 -2.93 2.95 7.00
C TYR A 126 -3.43 2.98 8.46
N ALA A 127 -2.81 3.77 9.32
CA ALA A 127 -3.30 4.01 10.67
C ALA A 127 -4.71 4.62 10.67
N ILE A 128 -4.97 5.59 9.79
CA ILE A 128 -6.32 6.14 9.57
C ILE A 128 -7.26 5.04 9.07
N MET A 129 -6.81 4.15 8.18
CA MET A 129 -7.58 2.98 7.73
C MET A 129 -8.09 2.14 8.91
N TYR A 130 -7.19 1.79 9.82
CA TYR A 130 -7.51 1.01 11.02
C TYR A 130 -8.33 1.80 12.03
N HIS A 131 -8.16 3.12 12.08
CA HIS A 131 -8.98 3.97 12.92
C HIS A 131 -10.47 3.91 12.54
N TRP A 132 -10.80 3.70 11.26
CA TRP A 132 -12.18 3.46 10.84
C TRP A 132 -12.81 2.21 11.45
N LEU A 133 -12.00 1.19 11.77
CA LEU A 133 -12.48 -0.03 12.43
C LEU A 133 -13.03 0.23 13.84
N GLU A 134 -12.58 1.31 14.48
CA GLU A 134 -13.09 1.78 15.78
C GLU A 134 -14.15 2.88 15.62
N ALA A 135 -13.98 3.78 14.63
CA ALA A 135 -14.87 4.92 14.42
C ALA A 135 -16.27 4.49 13.99
N PHE A 136 -16.39 3.52 13.08
CA PHE A 136 -17.68 3.11 12.53
C PHE A 136 -18.56 2.40 13.57
N PRO A 137 -18.09 1.41 14.34
CA PRO A 137 -18.91 0.74 15.35
C PRO A 137 -19.28 1.68 16.49
N TYR A 138 -18.38 2.61 16.85
CA TYR A 138 -18.67 3.64 17.84
C TYR A 138 -19.79 4.58 17.38
N TYR A 139 -19.68 5.17 16.17
CA TYR A 139 -20.68 6.13 15.70
C TYR A 139 -22.00 5.47 15.29
N TYR A 140 -21.95 4.45 14.42
CA TYR A 140 -23.16 3.82 13.88
C TYR A 140 -23.81 2.86 14.88
N GLY A 141 -23.00 2.13 15.66
CA GLY A 141 -23.49 1.23 16.70
C GLY A 141 -23.86 1.97 17.99
N GLU A 142 -22.89 2.50 18.72
CA GLU A 142 -23.14 3.06 20.07
C GLU A 142 -23.94 4.38 20.04
N VAL A 143 -23.58 5.32 19.16
CA VAL A 143 -24.22 6.65 19.16
C VAL A 143 -25.56 6.66 18.43
N ARG A 144 -25.65 5.95 17.30
CA ARG A 144 -26.86 5.93 16.46
C ARG A 144 -27.81 4.77 16.76
N GLY A 145 -27.34 3.71 17.43
CA GLY A 145 -28.15 2.54 17.76
C GLY A 145 -28.52 1.67 16.56
N LEU A 146 -27.73 1.69 15.47
CA LEU A 146 -27.95 0.77 14.35
C LEU A 146 -27.67 -0.67 14.79
N SER A 147 -28.36 -1.62 14.17
CA SER A 147 -28.09 -3.05 14.39
C SER A 147 -26.65 -3.40 14.03
N THR A 148 -26.11 -4.48 14.60
CA THR A 148 -24.75 -4.97 14.31
C THR A 148 -24.51 -5.11 12.80
N MET A 149 -25.50 -5.65 12.08
CA MET A 149 -25.45 -5.76 10.62
C MET A 149 -25.50 -4.39 9.93
N GLY A 150 -26.36 -3.47 10.38
CA GLY A 150 -26.45 -2.12 9.83
C GLY A 150 -25.15 -1.33 9.99
N SER A 151 -24.52 -1.41 11.16
CA SER A 151 -23.20 -0.80 11.40
C SER A 151 -22.12 -1.44 10.54
N ALA A 152 -22.12 -2.76 10.38
CA ALA A 152 -21.13 -3.45 9.56
C ALA A 152 -21.28 -3.09 8.07
N LEU A 153 -22.51 -2.93 7.57
CA LEU A 153 -22.78 -2.58 6.18
C LEU A 153 -22.19 -1.21 5.80
N THR A 154 -22.00 -0.31 6.76
CA THR A 154 -21.36 1.00 6.51
C THR A 154 -19.92 0.88 6.02
N TYR A 155 -19.20 -0.21 6.33
CA TYR A 155 -17.86 -0.46 5.79
C TYR A 155 -17.83 -0.67 4.27
N MET A 156 -18.97 -1.03 3.65
CA MET A 156 -19.07 -1.13 2.19
C MET A 156 -18.83 0.22 1.49
N THR A 157 -19.01 1.34 2.19
CA THR A 157 -18.68 2.66 1.64
C THR A 157 -17.21 2.79 1.27
N ILE A 158 -16.32 2.25 2.10
CA ILE A 158 -14.87 2.24 1.83
C ILE A 158 -14.59 1.38 0.61
N VAL A 159 -15.26 0.24 0.45
CA VAL A 159 -15.13 -0.65 -0.74
C VAL A 159 -15.58 0.06 -2.02
N ILE A 160 -16.73 0.75 -1.97
CA ILE A 160 -17.21 1.52 -3.12
C ILE A 160 -16.21 2.64 -3.46
N GLY A 161 -15.72 3.34 -2.44
CA GLY A 161 -14.67 4.34 -2.57
C GLY A 161 -13.39 3.82 -3.20
N THR A 162 -12.91 2.65 -2.77
CA THR A 162 -11.68 2.04 -3.31
C THR A 162 -11.85 1.61 -4.75
N LEU A 163 -13.01 1.06 -5.13
CA LEU A 163 -13.30 0.72 -6.53
C LEU A 163 -13.34 1.96 -7.44
N CYS A 164 -14.00 3.03 -6.99
CA CYS A 164 -13.98 4.32 -7.70
C CYS A 164 -12.56 4.89 -7.81
N GLY A 165 -11.79 4.89 -6.71
CA GLY A 165 -10.42 5.38 -6.68
C GLY A 165 -9.48 4.60 -7.60
N VAL A 166 -9.62 3.28 -7.66
CA VAL A 166 -8.83 2.41 -8.57
C VAL A 166 -9.17 2.68 -10.02
N SER A 167 -10.43 2.91 -10.34
CA SER A 167 -10.87 3.23 -11.70
C SER A 167 -10.24 4.55 -12.17
N ILE A 168 -10.23 5.57 -11.30
CA ILE A 168 -9.54 6.84 -11.54
C ILE A 168 -8.03 6.63 -11.66
N TYR A 169 -7.42 5.88 -10.74
CA TYR A 169 -5.99 5.58 -10.74
C TYR A 169 -5.53 4.89 -12.02
N ILE A 170 -6.24 3.86 -12.48
CA ILE A 170 -5.91 3.13 -13.71
C ILE A 170 -6.00 4.06 -14.92
N CYS A 171 -7.05 4.88 -15.02
CA CYS A 171 -7.22 5.83 -16.11
C CYS A 171 -6.07 6.85 -16.16
N LEU A 172 -5.72 7.45 -15.02
CA LEU A 172 -4.64 8.42 -14.91
C LEU A 172 -3.27 7.79 -15.19
N THR A 173 -3.02 6.60 -14.63
CA THR A 173 -1.78 5.84 -14.86
C THR A 173 -1.64 5.45 -16.32
N PHE A 174 -2.73 5.04 -16.99
CA PHE A 174 -2.68 4.71 -18.41
C PHE A 174 -2.25 5.92 -19.26
N LYS A 175 -2.78 7.11 -18.93
CA LYS A 175 -2.44 8.35 -19.63
C LYS A 175 -1.02 8.85 -19.33
N GLN A 176 -0.58 8.80 -18.08
CA GLN A 176 0.69 9.41 -17.63
C GLN A 176 1.89 8.46 -17.66
N TYR A 177 1.66 7.14 -17.60
CA TYR A 177 2.72 6.13 -17.58
C TYR A 177 2.65 5.22 -18.80
N THR A 178 1.50 4.60 -19.09
CA THR A 178 1.41 3.59 -20.16
C THR A 178 1.57 4.21 -21.56
N ASN A 179 0.90 5.33 -21.85
CA ASN A 179 0.99 5.97 -23.17
C ASN A 179 2.41 6.47 -23.51
N PRO A 180 3.13 7.17 -22.61
CA PRO A 180 4.54 7.54 -22.86
C PRO A 180 5.47 6.33 -23.01
N MET A 181 5.27 5.27 -22.22
CA MET A 181 6.04 4.02 -22.38
C MET A 181 5.81 3.37 -23.75
N ILE A 182 4.57 3.34 -24.26
CA ILE A 182 4.26 2.85 -25.61
C ILE A 182 4.93 3.72 -26.69
N ARG A 183 5.05 5.03 -26.43
CA ARG A 183 5.76 5.99 -27.29
C ARG A 183 7.28 5.91 -27.18
N LYS A 184 7.81 4.99 -26.35
CA LYS A 184 9.25 4.83 -26.05
C LYS A 184 9.88 6.09 -25.42
N GLU A 185 9.09 6.90 -24.73
CA GLU A 185 9.59 8.03 -23.95
C GLU A 185 10.15 7.53 -22.61
N VAL A 186 11.20 8.20 -22.10
CA VAL A 186 11.76 7.90 -20.79
C VAL A 186 10.76 8.35 -19.71
N VAL A 187 10.20 7.39 -18.97
CA VAL A 187 9.25 7.68 -17.89
C VAL A 187 9.95 7.62 -16.55
N HIS A 188 10.14 8.79 -15.95
CA HIS A 188 10.69 8.89 -14.61
C HIS A 188 9.63 8.57 -13.54
N PRO A 189 10.03 8.08 -12.35
CA PRO A 189 9.12 7.78 -11.23
C PRO A 189 8.21 8.95 -10.82
N GLU A 190 8.65 10.18 -11.07
CA GLU A 190 7.93 11.42 -10.78
C GLU A 190 6.60 11.54 -11.56
N ALA A 191 6.40 10.75 -12.62
CA ALA A 191 5.14 10.68 -13.36
C ALA A 191 3.93 10.28 -12.47
N PHE A 192 4.17 9.60 -11.34
CA PHE A 192 3.11 9.20 -10.40
C PHE A 192 2.77 10.27 -9.35
N LEU A 193 3.63 11.28 -9.18
CA LEU A 193 3.46 12.31 -8.14
C LEU A 193 2.26 13.24 -8.37
N PRO A 194 1.88 13.65 -9.60
CA PRO A 194 0.64 14.41 -9.82
C PRO A 194 -0.60 13.67 -9.32
N ILE A 195 -0.64 12.34 -9.51
CA ILE A 195 -1.73 11.48 -9.02
C ILE A 195 -1.72 11.43 -7.49
N ALA A 196 -0.53 11.39 -6.87
CA ALA A 196 -0.38 11.46 -5.42
C ALA A 196 -0.85 12.82 -4.86
N ILE A 197 -0.56 13.94 -5.52
CA ILE A 197 -1.05 15.26 -5.07
C ILE A 197 -2.59 15.27 -5.07
N PHE A 198 -3.22 14.77 -6.14
CA PHE A 198 -4.68 14.64 -6.19
C PHE A 198 -5.22 13.77 -5.04
N GLY A 199 -4.67 12.57 -4.85
CA GLY A 199 -5.06 11.67 -3.76
C GLY A 199 -4.88 12.32 -2.37
N SER A 200 -3.81 13.08 -2.16
CA SER A 200 -3.49 13.71 -0.88
C SER A 200 -4.48 14.79 -0.47
N THR A 201 -5.06 15.53 -1.42
CA THR A 201 -6.10 16.55 -1.15
C THR A 201 -7.45 15.93 -0.76
N LEU A 202 -7.71 14.73 -1.25
CA LEU A 202 -8.96 14.01 -1.02
C LEU A 202 -9.01 13.39 0.39
N LEU A 203 -7.84 13.09 0.98
CA LEU A 203 -7.72 12.52 2.33
C LEU A 203 -8.28 13.44 3.44
N PRO A 204 -7.83 14.69 3.61
CA PRO A 204 -8.40 15.58 4.62
C PRO A 204 -9.86 15.90 4.33
N MET A 205 -10.24 16.05 3.05
CA MET A 205 -11.64 16.24 2.68
C MET A 205 -12.52 15.10 3.22
N ALA A 206 -12.07 13.85 3.08
CA ALA A 206 -12.77 12.69 3.62
C ALA A 206 -12.92 12.75 5.14
N LEU A 207 -11.85 13.10 5.86
CA LEU A 207 -11.85 13.20 7.32
C LEU A 207 -12.73 14.32 7.85
N PHE A 208 -12.70 15.50 7.22
CA PHE A 208 -13.57 16.62 7.59
C PHE A 208 -15.04 16.33 7.28
N VAL A 209 -15.33 15.79 6.09
CA VAL A 209 -16.70 15.42 5.71
C VAL A 209 -17.25 14.38 6.70
N PHE A 210 -16.47 13.34 7.03
CA PHE A 210 -16.91 12.36 8.02
C PHE A 210 -17.13 12.97 9.40
N GLY A 211 -16.12 13.68 9.94
CA GLY A 211 -16.17 14.24 11.28
C GLY A 211 -17.35 15.17 11.51
N TRP A 212 -17.57 16.11 10.58
CA TRP A 212 -18.60 17.13 10.73
C TRP A 212 -19.99 16.68 10.26
N SER A 213 -20.08 15.69 9.37
CA SER A 213 -21.37 15.13 8.96
C SER A 213 -21.92 14.09 9.94
N ALA A 214 -21.05 13.46 10.74
CA ALA A 214 -21.41 12.48 11.76
C ALA A 214 -22.04 13.13 13.00
N THR A 215 -23.20 13.74 12.80
CA THR A 215 -24.03 14.35 13.85
C THR A 215 -25.04 13.35 14.41
N THR A 216 -25.57 13.63 15.60
CA THR A 216 -26.63 12.83 16.22
C THR A 216 -28.01 13.09 15.61
N THR A 217 -28.23 14.29 15.06
CA THR A 217 -29.54 14.76 14.58
C THR A 217 -29.76 14.61 13.08
N ASN A 218 -28.73 14.78 12.24
CA ASN A 218 -28.91 14.79 10.78
C ASN A 218 -28.84 13.39 10.19
N HIS A 219 -29.16 13.24 8.90
CA HIS A 219 -29.06 11.97 8.20
C HIS A 219 -27.60 11.48 8.13
N TRP A 220 -27.38 10.22 8.48
CA TRP A 220 -26.09 9.53 8.55
C TRP A 220 -25.40 9.31 7.19
N PHE A 221 -25.99 9.80 6.10
CA PHE A 221 -25.45 9.61 4.75
C PHE A 221 -24.22 10.48 4.48
N GLY A 222 -24.13 11.68 5.09
CA GLY A 222 -22.97 12.54 4.90
C GLY A 222 -21.67 11.90 5.42
N SER A 223 -21.73 11.15 6.52
CA SER A 223 -20.57 10.41 7.04
C SER A 223 -20.17 9.23 6.15
N LEU A 224 -21.11 8.61 5.43
CA LEU A 224 -20.83 7.55 4.44
C LEU A 224 -20.04 8.11 3.23
N ILE A 225 -20.37 9.34 2.79
CA ILE A 225 -19.61 10.02 1.72
C ILE A 225 -18.14 10.22 2.13
N GLY A 226 -17.90 10.59 3.40
CA GLY A 226 -16.55 10.68 3.94
C GLY A 226 -15.79 9.35 3.86
N GLY A 227 -16.45 8.23 4.18
CA GLY A 227 -15.88 6.89 4.01
C GLY A 227 -15.53 6.55 2.56
N CYS A 228 -16.41 6.89 1.60
CA CYS A 228 -16.15 6.71 0.18
C CYS A 228 -14.95 7.55 -0.31
N LEU A 229 -14.89 8.82 0.07
CA LEU A 229 -13.78 9.71 -0.28
C LEU A 229 -12.45 9.21 0.29
N TYR A 230 -12.48 8.69 1.52
CA TYR A 230 -11.32 8.06 2.14
C TYR A 230 -10.86 6.83 1.36
N GLY A 231 -11.78 5.93 1.00
CA GLY A 231 -11.47 4.75 0.20
C GLY A 231 -10.81 5.10 -1.13
N ALA A 232 -11.31 6.13 -1.81
CA ALA A 232 -10.75 6.62 -3.07
C ALA A 232 -9.36 7.24 -2.88
N SER A 233 -9.19 8.12 -1.89
CA SER A 233 -7.91 8.73 -1.55
C SER A 233 -6.86 7.67 -1.17
N GLY A 234 -7.25 6.76 -0.29
CA GLY A 234 -6.37 5.76 0.30
C GLY A 234 -5.72 4.87 -0.74
N ILE A 235 -6.52 4.34 -1.67
CA ILE A 235 -6.00 3.47 -2.72
C ILE A 235 -5.14 4.23 -3.73
N ILE A 236 -5.53 5.45 -4.12
CA ILE A 236 -4.75 6.28 -5.05
C ILE A 236 -3.36 6.57 -4.45
N MET A 237 -3.32 7.03 -3.20
CA MET A 237 -2.08 7.36 -2.50
C MET A 237 -1.21 6.14 -2.26
N PHE A 238 -1.81 5.05 -1.78
CA PHE A 238 -1.07 3.83 -1.48
C PHE A 238 -0.41 3.27 -2.74
N GLN A 239 -1.11 3.27 -3.87
CA GLN A 239 -0.56 2.76 -5.12
C GLN A 239 0.49 3.66 -5.74
N THR A 240 0.25 4.97 -5.79
CA THR A 240 1.20 5.92 -6.37
C THR A 240 2.54 5.91 -5.62
N LEU A 241 2.50 5.94 -4.29
CA LEU A 241 3.70 5.94 -3.46
C LEU A 241 4.46 4.61 -3.50
N LEU A 242 3.76 3.45 -3.52
CA LEU A 242 4.42 2.16 -3.67
C LEU A 242 5.06 1.99 -5.06
N ASN A 243 4.40 2.47 -6.13
CA ASN A 243 4.99 2.47 -7.46
C ASN A 243 6.22 3.38 -7.52
N TYR A 244 6.16 4.57 -6.90
CA TYR A 244 7.30 5.49 -6.83
C TYR A 244 8.52 4.85 -6.15
N VAL A 245 8.33 4.18 -5.00
CA VAL A 245 9.41 3.46 -4.30
C VAL A 245 9.92 2.29 -5.16
N GLY A 246 9.00 1.53 -5.78
CA GLY A 246 9.34 0.40 -6.63
C GLY A 246 10.24 0.77 -7.82
N MET A 247 9.99 1.91 -8.46
CA MET A 247 10.84 2.35 -9.57
C MET A 247 12.09 3.09 -9.11
N SER A 248 12.02 3.86 -8.02
CA SER A 248 13.18 4.61 -7.52
C SER A 248 14.28 3.69 -6.96
N PHE A 249 13.91 2.50 -6.46
CA PHE A 249 14.82 1.56 -5.80
C PHE A 249 14.77 0.14 -6.39
N TYR A 250 14.79 0.01 -7.73
CA TYR A 250 14.58 -1.27 -8.45
C TYR A 250 15.43 -2.45 -7.91
N LYS A 251 16.70 -2.22 -7.54
CA LYS A 251 17.62 -3.27 -7.05
C LYS A 251 17.26 -3.77 -5.65
N TYR A 252 16.62 -2.92 -4.84
CA TYR A 252 16.32 -3.17 -3.44
C TYR A 252 14.82 -3.03 -3.12
N VAL A 253 13.94 -3.19 -4.12
CA VAL A 253 12.47 -3.06 -3.97
C VAL A 253 11.93 -3.95 -2.87
N ALA A 254 12.39 -5.21 -2.81
CA ALA A 254 11.93 -6.16 -1.81
C ALA A 254 12.21 -5.68 -0.38
N SER A 255 13.40 -5.13 -0.13
CA SER A 255 13.77 -4.57 1.18
C SER A 255 13.03 -3.28 1.49
N ALA A 256 12.82 -2.42 0.49
CA ALA A 256 12.04 -1.19 0.64
C ALA A 256 10.56 -1.47 0.98
N PHE A 257 9.94 -2.45 0.30
CA PHE A 257 8.58 -2.89 0.59
C PHE A 257 8.46 -3.62 1.94
N ALA A 258 9.46 -4.41 2.33
CA ALA A 258 9.50 -5.01 3.66
C ALA A 258 9.53 -3.95 4.76
N SER A 259 10.36 -2.92 4.60
CA SER A 259 10.43 -1.79 5.52
C SER A 259 9.10 -1.03 5.62
N ASN A 260 8.48 -0.77 4.46
CA ASN A 260 7.16 -0.15 4.40
C ASN A 260 6.11 -0.97 5.13
N ALA A 261 6.05 -2.28 4.88
CA ALA A 261 5.11 -3.19 5.50
C ALA A 261 5.30 -3.25 7.02
N PHE A 262 6.55 -3.26 7.49
CA PHE A 262 6.87 -3.25 8.92
C PHE A 262 6.36 -1.98 9.60
N MET A 263 6.72 -0.81 9.08
CA MET A 263 6.33 0.46 9.69
C MET A 263 4.82 0.68 9.66
N ARG A 264 4.19 0.31 8.54
CA ARG A 264 2.74 0.31 8.38
C ARG A 264 2.03 -0.59 9.40
N SER A 265 2.59 -1.75 9.70
CA SER A 265 2.02 -2.69 10.69
C SER A 265 2.12 -2.16 12.11
N ILE A 266 3.22 -1.47 12.47
CA ILE A 266 3.34 -0.81 13.78
C ILE A 266 2.24 0.24 13.94
N PHE A 267 2.10 1.15 12.99
CA PHE A 267 1.09 2.21 13.05
C PHE A 267 -0.33 1.65 13.04
N GLY A 268 -0.60 0.65 12.18
CA GLY A 268 -1.89 -0.05 12.15
C GLY A 268 -2.23 -0.79 13.44
N GLY A 269 -1.25 -1.32 14.16
CA GLY A 269 -1.45 -1.95 15.47
C GLY A 269 -1.61 -0.95 16.62
N CYS A 270 -0.91 0.19 16.57
CA CYS A 270 -0.96 1.19 17.63
C CYS A 270 -2.24 2.04 17.61
N PHE A 271 -2.74 2.40 16.42
CA PHE A 271 -3.85 3.36 16.29
C PHE A 271 -5.20 2.88 16.89
N PRO A 272 -5.62 1.62 16.72
CA PRO A 272 -6.84 1.11 17.35
C PRO A 272 -6.82 1.19 18.88
N LEU A 273 -5.65 1.03 19.52
CA LEU A 273 -5.53 1.03 20.99
C LEU A 273 -6.03 2.33 21.64
N PHE A 274 -5.84 3.47 20.98
CA PHE A 274 -6.31 4.77 21.47
C PHE A 274 -7.48 5.33 20.68
N GLY A 275 -7.90 4.71 19.56
CA GLY A 275 -8.95 5.23 18.68
C GLY A 275 -10.27 5.47 19.40
N ARG A 276 -10.71 4.51 20.23
CA ARG A 276 -11.94 4.64 21.01
C ARG A 276 -11.84 5.66 22.14
N ALA A 277 -10.67 5.75 22.80
CA ALA A 277 -10.41 6.74 23.84
C ALA A 277 -10.40 8.16 23.26
N LEU A 278 -9.81 8.35 22.08
CA LEU A 278 -9.80 9.62 21.35
C LEU A 278 -11.22 10.12 21.12
N PHE A 279 -12.13 9.28 20.60
CA PHE A 279 -13.51 9.70 20.37
C PHE A 279 -14.28 9.93 21.66
N LYS A 280 -14.18 9.04 22.65
CA LYS A 280 -14.91 9.22 23.91
C LYS A 280 -14.51 10.51 24.65
N ASN A 281 -13.23 10.85 24.66
CA ASN A 281 -12.72 12.03 25.36
C ASN A 281 -13.00 13.34 24.62
N LEU A 282 -13.03 13.33 23.28
CA LEU A 282 -13.28 14.52 22.46
C LEU A 282 -14.74 14.63 21.97
N SER A 283 -15.59 13.68 22.36
CA SER A 283 -17.00 13.64 21.99
C SER A 283 -17.74 14.84 22.58
N THR A 284 -18.48 15.55 21.73
CA THR A 284 -19.46 16.57 22.14
C THR A 284 -20.86 16.02 21.90
N GLN A 285 -21.85 16.40 22.72
CA GLN A 285 -23.24 15.88 22.61
C GLN A 285 -23.83 15.98 21.18
N LYS A 286 -23.45 17.00 20.41
CA LYS A 286 -23.88 17.19 19.02
C LYS A 286 -22.96 16.55 17.97
N PHE A 287 -21.68 16.37 18.33
CA PHE A 287 -20.60 15.94 17.44
C PHE A 287 -19.71 14.90 18.13
N PRO A 288 -20.06 13.60 18.06
CA PRO A 288 -19.35 12.53 18.75
C PRO A 288 -17.94 12.25 18.19
N VAL A 289 -17.72 12.51 16.89
CA VAL A 289 -16.47 12.12 16.20
C VAL A 289 -15.75 13.29 15.50
N ALA A 290 -16.33 14.51 15.53
CA ALA A 290 -15.83 15.64 14.73
C ALA A 290 -14.42 16.09 15.13
N TRP A 291 -14.18 16.24 16.43
CA TRP A 291 -12.91 16.75 16.94
C TRP A 291 -11.77 15.75 16.76
N GLY A 292 -12.02 14.45 17.01
CA GLY A 292 -11.04 13.39 16.71
C GLY A 292 -10.68 13.35 15.22
N SER A 293 -11.67 13.45 14.34
CA SER A 293 -11.47 13.47 12.89
C SER A 293 -10.78 14.74 12.40
N THR A 294 -11.01 15.88 13.07
CA THR A 294 -10.38 17.17 12.75
C THR A 294 -8.88 17.16 13.05
N ILE A 295 -8.45 16.56 14.17
CA ILE A 295 -7.02 16.40 14.48
C ILE A 295 -6.34 15.57 13.39
N LEU A 296 -6.94 14.45 13.00
CA LEU A 296 -6.44 13.63 11.91
C LEU A 296 -6.45 14.38 10.57
N GLY A 297 -7.48 15.19 10.31
CA GLY A 297 -7.60 16.04 9.12
C GLY A 297 -6.49 17.09 9.03
N ILE A 298 -6.12 17.71 10.15
CA ILE A 298 -4.99 18.66 10.22
C ILE A 298 -3.67 17.94 9.92
N ILE A 299 -3.45 16.76 10.50
CA ILE A 299 -2.26 15.93 10.20
C ILE A 299 -2.23 15.56 8.70
N ALA A 300 -3.39 15.21 8.13
CA ALA A 300 -3.52 14.92 6.70
C ALA A 300 -3.22 16.14 5.81
N ILE A 301 -3.60 17.35 6.22
CA ILE A 301 -3.22 18.59 5.51
C ILE A 301 -1.70 18.78 5.52
N PHE A 302 -1.04 18.58 6.67
CA PHE A 302 0.42 18.65 6.72
C PHE A 302 1.07 17.62 5.79
N LEU A 303 0.49 16.43 5.69
CA LEU A 303 0.98 15.38 4.79
C LEU A 303 0.90 15.77 3.31
N ILE A 304 -0.04 16.62 2.87
CA ILE A 304 -0.09 17.13 1.47
C ILE A 304 1.26 17.75 1.06
N SER A 305 1.97 18.38 1.99
CA SER A 305 3.27 18.99 1.70
C SER A 305 4.32 17.98 1.22
N ALA A 306 4.25 16.70 1.62
CA ALA A 306 5.26 15.70 1.28
C ALA A 306 5.23 15.32 -0.23
N PRO A 307 4.10 14.91 -0.84
CA PRO A 307 4.02 14.70 -2.29
C PRO A 307 4.40 15.93 -3.11
N VAL A 308 4.02 17.13 -2.66
CA VAL A 308 4.37 18.39 -3.34
C VAL A 308 5.89 18.63 -3.29
N LEU A 309 6.51 18.40 -2.13
CA LEU A 309 7.96 18.51 -1.98
C LEU A 309 8.69 17.49 -2.88
N PHE A 310 8.19 16.25 -2.98
CA PHE A 310 8.74 15.27 -3.90
C PHE A 310 8.55 15.64 -5.37
N TYR A 311 7.46 16.32 -5.73
CA TYR A 311 7.22 16.75 -7.11
C TYR A 311 8.24 17.79 -7.56
N PHE A 312 8.58 18.76 -6.72
CA PHE A 312 9.55 19.80 -7.06
C PHE A 312 11.01 19.38 -6.86
N ASN A 313 11.30 18.56 -5.83
CA ASN A 313 12.66 18.23 -5.43
C ASN A 313 13.06 16.78 -5.74
N GLY A 314 12.19 15.96 -6.33
CA GLY A 314 12.40 14.52 -6.57
C GLY A 314 13.76 14.17 -7.18
N PRO A 315 14.16 14.78 -8.31
CA PRO A 315 15.45 14.51 -8.94
C PRO A 315 16.65 14.87 -8.05
N LYS A 316 16.59 16.00 -7.34
CA LYS A 316 17.66 16.45 -6.43
C LYS A 316 17.79 15.55 -5.19
N LEU A 317 16.64 15.10 -4.67
CA LEU A 317 16.58 14.20 -3.53
C LEU A 317 17.11 12.81 -3.92
N ARG A 318 16.73 12.28 -5.10
CA ARG A 318 17.25 11.00 -5.62
C ARG A 318 18.74 11.06 -5.91
N ALA A 319 19.25 12.16 -6.47
CA ALA A 319 20.68 12.34 -6.73
C ALA A 319 21.55 12.36 -5.45
N THR A 320 20.95 12.63 -4.28
CA THR A 320 21.65 12.66 -2.99
C THR A 320 21.60 11.29 -2.26
N SER A 321 20.76 10.37 -2.74
CA SER A 321 20.56 9.05 -2.14
C SER A 321 21.69 8.08 -2.52
N LYS A 322 22.24 7.37 -1.54
CA LYS A 322 23.30 6.36 -1.78
C LYS A 322 22.76 5.14 -2.52
N TYR A 323 21.47 4.84 -2.40
CA TYR A 323 20.85 3.64 -2.98
C TYR A 323 19.97 3.92 -4.22
N ALA A 324 19.62 5.18 -4.52
CA ALA A 324 18.78 5.52 -5.69
C ALA A 324 19.55 5.69 -7.01
N GLY A 325 20.88 5.82 -6.94
CA GLY A 325 21.76 6.22 -8.05
C GLY A 325 21.86 5.28 -9.26
N THR A 326 21.23 4.10 -9.23
CA THR A 326 21.24 3.17 -10.39
C THR A 326 19.96 3.19 -11.22
N GLY A 327 18.89 3.87 -10.77
CA GLY A 327 17.61 3.88 -11.49
C GLY A 327 17.69 4.60 -12.85
N ASP A 328 18.41 5.71 -12.91
CA ASP A 328 18.54 6.49 -14.15
C ASP A 328 19.51 5.81 -15.15
N GLU A 329 20.58 5.16 -14.67
CA GLU A 329 21.48 4.37 -15.51
C GLU A 329 20.81 3.12 -16.11
N GLU A 330 19.91 2.47 -15.39
CA GLU A 330 19.18 1.30 -15.90
C GLU A 330 18.00 1.67 -16.79
N VAL A 331 17.31 2.78 -16.54
CA VAL A 331 16.32 3.34 -17.47
C VAL A 331 17.02 3.74 -18.78
N ASP A 332 18.22 4.33 -18.71
CA ASP A 332 19.07 4.58 -19.88
C ASP A 332 19.55 3.29 -20.56
N LYS A 333 19.85 2.22 -19.80
CA LYS A 333 20.21 0.90 -20.37
C LYS A 333 19.02 0.19 -21.02
N GLN A 334 17.82 0.25 -20.43
CA GLN A 334 16.58 -0.25 -21.05
C GLN A 334 16.24 0.52 -22.31
N PHE A 335 16.43 1.84 -22.33
CA PHE A 335 16.29 2.64 -23.54
C PHE A 335 17.29 2.19 -24.61
N LYS A 336 18.57 2.01 -24.25
CA LYS A 336 19.62 1.50 -25.14
C LYS A 336 19.33 0.09 -25.67
N SER A 337 18.85 -0.85 -24.84
CA SER A 337 18.52 -2.20 -25.29
C SER A 337 17.29 -2.22 -26.20
N ASN A 338 16.24 -1.45 -25.87
CA ASN A 338 15.04 -1.33 -26.72
C ASN A 338 15.33 -0.62 -28.05
N SER A 339 16.35 0.25 -28.11
CA SER A 339 16.83 0.83 -29.37
C SER A 339 17.71 -0.14 -30.18
N GLN A 340 18.42 -1.07 -29.53
CA GLN A 340 19.26 -2.07 -30.19
C GLN A 340 18.49 -3.27 -30.75
N GLU A 341 17.35 -3.65 -30.17
CA GLU A 341 16.47 -4.69 -30.74
C GLU A 341 15.75 -4.26 -32.05
N ASN A 342 15.89 -3.00 -32.47
CA ASN A 342 15.26 -2.43 -33.67
C ASN A 342 16.26 -2.06 -34.79
N LEU A 343 17.51 -2.51 -34.70
CA LEU A 343 18.54 -2.47 -35.75
C LEU A 343 18.93 -3.90 -36.09
#